data_AF-A0A920TSH3-F1
#
_entry.id   AF-A0A920TSH3-F1
#
_cell.length_a   1.000
_cell.length_b   1.000
_cell.length_c   1.000
_cell.angle_alpha   90.00
_cell.angle_beta   90.00
_cell.angle_gamma   90.00
#
_symmetry.space_group_name_H-M   'P 1'
#
loop_
_entity.id
_entity.type
_entity.pdbx_description
1 polymer ?
#
loop_
_entity_poly.entity_id
_entity_poly.type
_entity_poly.pdbx_seq_one_letter_code
_entity_poly.pdbx_strand_id
1 'polypeptide(L)'
;MDVSEPLTYFISEGSEESGFKEEDRVLAEWALEAWARQTNPSLEMVPGPEESATIRVYWVAAGEGMYGEMRARMVEGRLAADVFVHPDTESLGLDIAQRARLDPLFRDTVVYLTCVHELGHAFGLPHTGAFSDIMYTFQYGGDFVAYFMRFREQLEAWNDIRMASPFSDSDSATFKFLYPQSGGS
;
A
#
# COMPACT_ATOMS: atom_id res chain seq x y z
N MET A 1 -4.13 10.97 -10.51
CA MET A 1 -4.52 11.92 -9.44
C MET A 1 -3.89 13.27 -9.76
N ASP A 2 -4.44 14.40 -9.32
CA ASP A 2 -3.76 15.69 -9.47
C ASP A 2 -2.81 15.90 -8.28
N VAL A 3 -1.52 16.05 -8.55
CA VAL A 3 -0.45 16.18 -7.53
C VAL A 3 0.17 17.59 -7.53
N SER A 4 -0.47 18.55 -8.21
CA SER A 4 -0.02 19.95 -8.23
C SER A 4 -0.32 20.69 -6.92
N GLU A 5 -1.22 20.15 -6.10
CA GLU A 5 -1.53 20.58 -4.74
C GLU A 5 -1.23 19.44 -3.74
N PRO A 6 -1.04 19.73 -2.44
CA PRO A 6 -0.85 18.69 -1.43
C PRO A 6 -2.00 17.68 -1.43
N LEU A 7 -1.65 16.39 -1.40
CA LEU A 7 -2.63 15.32 -1.29
C LEU A 7 -3.06 15.16 0.17
N THR A 8 -4.36 15.21 0.41
CA THR A 8 -4.91 14.90 1.73
C THR A 8 -5.17 13.41 1.88
N TYR A 9 -4.86 12.84 3.04
CA TYR A 9 -5.20 11.46 3.36
C TYR A 9 -5.99 11.32 4.66
N PHE A 10 -6.82 10.29 4.71
CA PHE A 10 -7.52 9.83 5.90
C PHE A 10 -7.26 8.33 6.06
N ILE A 11 -6.98 7.88 7.28
CA ILE A 11 -6.87 6.46 7.61
C ILE A 11 -7.92 6.20 8.68
N SER A 12 -8.84 5.28 8.41
CA SER A 12 -9.92 4.97 9.34
C SER A 12 -9.38 4.30 10.60
N GLU A 13 -10.18 4.37 11.66
CA GLU A 13 -10.08 3.42 12.75
C GLU A 13 -10.41 2.02 12.22
N GLY A 14 -9.74 1.00 12.75
CA GLY A 14 -10.07 -0.40 12.46
C GLY A 14 -11.08 -0.96 13.47
N SER A 15 -11.36 -2.26 13.35
CA SER A 15 -12.17 -3.00 14.32
C SER A 15 -11.54 -4.35 14.60
N GLU A 16 -11.87 -4.97 15.74
CA GLU A 16 -11.43 -6.33 16.03
C GLU A 16 -11.90 -7.32 14.95
N GLU A 17 -13.08 -7.08 14.36
CA GLU A 17 -13.65 -7.91 13.28
C GLU A 17 -12.81 -7.87 12.00
N SER A 18 -12.01 -6.82 11.77
CA SER A 18 -11.10 -6.76 10.62
C SER A 18 -9.75 -7.41 10.84
N GLY A 19 -9.44 -7.88 12.06
CA GLY A 19 -8.10 -8.34 12.43
C GLY A 19 -7.07 -7.21 12.45
N PHE A 20 -7.55 -5.96 12.46
CA PHE A 20 -6.73 -4.76 12.56
C PHE A 20 -5.96 -4.71 13.88
N LYS A 21 -4.74 -4.18 13.81
CA LYS A 21 -3.92 -3.79 14.96
C LYS A 21 -3.60 -2.30 14.84
N GLU A 22 -3.46 -1.62 15.97
CA GLU A 22 -3.13 -0.19 16.03
C GLU A 22 -1.91 0.18 15.18
N GLU A 23 -0.91 -0.70 15.14
CA GLU A 23 0.31 -0.52 14.36
C GLU A 23 0.07 -0.51 12.84
N ASP A 24 -1.04 -1.09 12.35
CA ASP A 24 -1.40 -1.10 10.91
C ASP A 24 -1.61 0.32 10.38
N ARG A 25 -2.10 1.22 11.23
CA ARG A 25 -2.23 2.64 10.88
C ARG A 25 -0.87 3.26 10.55
N VAL A 26 0.16 2.91 11.31
CA VAL A 26 1.54 3.37 11.07
C VAL A 26 2.08 2.75 9.77
N LEU A 27 1.77 1.49 9.47
CA LEU A 27 2.16 0.85 8.20
C LEU A 27 1.53 1.54 6.99
N ALA A 28 0.25 1.92 7.07
CA ALA A 28 -0.42 2.70 6.02
C ALA A 28 0.21 4.09 5.84
N GLU A 29 0.54 4.78 6.93
CA GLU A 29 1.29 6.05 6.89
C GLU A 29 2.65 5.86 6.18
N TRP A 30 3.40 4.82 6.51
CA TRP A 30 4.68 4.52 5.84
C TRP A 30 4.53 4.13 4.37
N ALA A 31 3.40 3.52 3.98
CA ALA A 31 3.12 3.22 2.58
C ALA A 31 2.86 4.50 1.77
N LEU A 32 2.14 5.48 2.35
CA LEU A 32 1.97 6.81 1.77
C LEU A 32 3.33 7.53 1.65
N GLU A 33 4.14 7.52 2.71
CA GLU A 33 5.50 8.09 2.71
C GLU A 33 6.41 7.43 1.65
N ALA A 34 6.27 6.13 1.42
CA ALA A 34 7.05 5.42 0.41
C ALA A 34 6.72 5.94 -1.00
N TRP A 35 5.44 6.09 -1.34
CA TRP A 35 5.03 6.68 -2.62
C TRP A 35 5.43 8.16 -2.73
N ALA A 36 5.26 8.95 -1.68
CA ALA A 36 5.65 10.36 -1.68
C ALA A 36 7.13 10.57 -2.02
N ARG A 37 8.03 9.70 -1.52
CA ARG A 37 9.48 9.76 -1.75
C ARG A 37 9.90 9.37 -3.18
N GLN A 38 8.99 8.88 -4.02
CA GLN A 38 9.32 8.51 -5.40
C GLN A 38 9.55 9.72 -6.32
N THR A 39 9.03 10.90 -5.97
CA THR A 39 9.32 12.15 -6.69
C THR A 39 10.43 12.93 -5.99
N ASN A 40 11.00 13.91 -6.70
CA ASN A 40 11.93 14.88 -6.13
C ASN A 40 11.61 16.29 -6.67
N PRO A 41 11.11 17.23 -5.85
CA PRO A 41 10.79 17.06 -4.43
C PRO A 41 9.71 15.99 -4.20
N SER A 42 9.71 15.40 -3.01
CA SER A 42 8.69 14.43 -2.60
C SER A 42 7.29 15.02 -2.70
N LEU A 43 6.29 14.21 -3.01
CA LEU A 43 4.90 14.66 -2.96
C LEU A 43 4.54 15.07 -1.54
N GLU A 44 3.84 16.20 -1.41
CA GLU A 44 3.33 16.62 -0.11
C GLU A 44 2.04 15.84 0.18
N MET A 45 2.07 15.03 1.24
CA MET A 45 0.93 14.24 1.70
C MET A 45 0.65 14.59 3.16
N VAL A 46 -0.58 15.00 3.47
CA VAL A 46 -0.96 15.48 4.80
C VAL A 46 -2.28 14.87 5.28
N PRO A 47 -2.47 14.62 6.59
CA PRO A 47 -3.76 14.21 7.11
C PRO A 47 -4.86 15.24 6.81
N GLY A 48 -6.08 14.75 6.56
CA GLY A 48 -7.25 15.60 6.34
C GLY A 48 -8.56 14.94 6.80
N PRO A 49 -9.67 15.70 6.79
CA PRO A 49 -11.00 15.16 7.08
C PRO A 49 -11.35 14.04 6.11
N GLU A 50 -12.04 13.01 6.58
CA GLU A 50 -12.47 11.88 5.74
C GLU A 50 -13.22 12.41 4.50
N GLU A 51 -14.20 13.28 4.69
CA GLU A 51 -15.13 13.73 3.64
C GLU A 51 -14.43 14.37 2.44
N SER A 52 -13.31 15.06 2.66
CA SER A 52 -12.55 15.76 1.61
C SER A 52 -11.17 15.13 1.33
N ALA A 53 -10.79 14.06 2.02
CA ALA A 53 -9.52 13.39 1.79
C ALA A 53 -9.41 12.88 0.34
N THR A 54 -8.26 13.10 -0.28
CA THR A 54 -7.96 12.64 -1.64
C THR A 54 -7.71 11.13 -1.66
N ILE A 55 -7.08 10.60 -0.62
CA ILE A 55 -6.91 9.16 -0.40
C ILE A 55 -7.54 8.80 0.93
N ARG A 56 -8.39 7.77 0.96
CA ARG A 56 -8.93 7.19 2.18
C ARG A 56 -8.47 5.76 2.31
N VAL A 57 -7.96 5.37 3.47
CA VAL A 57 -7.59 3.99 3.77
C VAL A 57 -8.58 3.45 4.79
N TYR A 58 -9.18 2.30 4.49
CA TYR A 58 -10.16 1.62 5.31
C TYR A 58 -9.71 0.20 5.62
N TRP A 59 -9.90 -0.22 6.87
CA TRP A 59 -9.67 -1.60 7.31
C TRP A 59 -10.97 -2.39 7.22
N VAL A 60 -10.98 -3.46 6.45
CA VAL A 60 -12.19 -4.25 6.18
C VAL A 60 -12.07 -5.67 6.69
N ALA A 61 -13.19 -6.21 7.16
CA ALA A 61 -13.31 -7.60 7.58
C ALA A 61 -12.82 -8.55 6.49
N ALA A 62 -12.16 -9.62 6.91
CA ALA A 62 -11.65 -10.67 6.04
C ALA A 62 -12.68 -11.10 4.97
N GLY A 63 -12.30 -10.98 3.70
CA GLY A 63 -12.88 -11.75 2.60
C GLY A 63 -11.93 -12.88 2.24
N GLU A 64 -12.42 -14.09 2.02
CA GLU A 64 -11.58 -15.26 1.76
C GLU A 64 -10.60 -14.99 0.59
N GLY A 65 -9.29 -15.01 0.87
CA GLY A 65 -8.23 -14.78 -0.12
C GLY A 65 -8.06 -13.34 -0.64
N MET A 66 -8.80 -12.37 -0.10
CA MET A 66 -8.71 -10.96 -0.51
C MET A 66 -7.71 -10.20 0.36
N TYR A 67 -6.75 -9.52 -0.29
CA TYR A 67 -5.75 -8.68 0.40
C TYR A 67 -6.24 -7.24 0.51
N GLY A 68 -6.75 -6.68 -0.59
CA GLY A 68 -7.24 -5.32 -0.64
C GLY A 68 -7.97 -5.02 -1.94
N GLU A 69 -8.46 -3.79 -2.03
CA GLU A 69 -9.08 -3.24 -3.23
C GLU A 69 -8.96 -1.71 -3.23
N MET A 70 -8.58 -1.13 -4.36
CA MET A 70 -8.71 0.30 -4.62
C MET A 70 -9.96 0.60 -5.45
N ARG A 71 -10.74 1.59 -5.01
CA ARG A 71 -11.88 2.14 -5.75
C ARG A 71 -11.69 3.62 -6.06
N ALA A 72 -11.83 3.97 -7.34
CA ALA A 72 -11.80 5.35 -7.78
C ALA A 72 -13.05 6.11 -7.30
N ARG A 73 -12.86 7.38 -6.92
CA ARG A 73 -13.89 8.28 -6.41
C ARG A 73 -13.67 9.70 -6.94
N MET A 74 -14.66 10.56 -6.79
CA MET A 74 -14.54 11.99 -7.07
C MET A 74 -14.82 12.82 -5.79
N VAL A 75 -13.97 13.80 -5.49
CA VAL A 75 -14.18 14.84 -4.46
C VAL A 75 -14.17 16.18 -5.16
N GLU A 76 -15.26 16.94 -5.09
CA GLU A 76 -15.31 18.31 -5.64
C GLU A 76 -14.85 18.39 -7.12
N GLY A 77 -15.13 17.34 -7.91
CA GLY A 77 -14.72 17.26 -9.32
C GLY A 77 -13.27 16.84 -9.55
N ARG A 78 -12.52 16.49 -8.50
CA ARG A 78 -11.15 15.94 -8.57
C ARG A 78 -11.14 14.44 -8.32
N LEU A 79 -10.25 13.71 -9.00
CA LEU A 79 -10.07 12.27 -8.82
C LEU A 79 -9.48 11.99 -7.43
N ALA A 80 -10.11 11.07 -6.72
CA ALA A 80 -9.75 10.59 -5.40
C ALA A 80 -9.81 9.05 -5.37
N ALA A 81 -9.33 8.44 -4.29
CA ALA A 81 -9.32 6.99 -4.14
C ALA A 81 -9.73 6.57 -2.73
N ASP A 82 -10.48 5.47 -2.66
CA ASP A 82 -10.72 4.72 -1.45
C ASP A 82 -9.95 3.39 -1.55
N VAL A 83 -9.10 3.13 -0.57
CA VAL A 83 -8.24 1.95 -0.47
C VAL A 83 -8.75 1.11 0.69
N PHE A 84 -9.19 -0.11 0.39
CA PHE A 84 -9.67 -1.08 1.35
C PHE A 84 -8.59 -2.12 1.57
N VAL A 85 -8.23 -2.40 2.82
CA VAL A 85 -7.19 -3.35 3.20
C VAL A 85 -7.78 -4.39 4.15
N HIS A 86 -7.51 -5.66 3.91
CA HIS A 86 -7.84 -6.79 4.78
C HIS A 86 -6.58 -7.17 5.60
N PRO A 87 -6.43 -6.68 6.84
CA PRO A 87 -5.21 -6.89 7.61
C PRO A 87 -5.17 -8.26 8.32
N ASP A 88 -6.27 -9.01 8.31
CA ASP A 88 -6.34 -10.35 8.87
C ASP A 88 -5.60 -11.37 7.99
N THR A 89 -4.40 -11.75 8.40
CA THR A 89 -3.60 -12.77 7.70
C THR A 89 -4.14 -14.19 7.83
N GLU A 90 -5.07 -14.44 8.76
CA GLU A 90 -5.67 -15.77 8.95
C GLU A 90 -6.59 -16.16 7.79
N SER A 91 -7.16 -15.19 7.07
CA SER A 91 -8.03 -15.42 5.92
C SER A 91 -7.31 -15.44 4.57
N LEU A 92 -5.99 -15.25 4.55
CA LEU A 92 -5.18 -15.17 3.31
C LEU A 92 -4.62 -16.53 2.86
N GLY A 93 -5.06 -17.61 3.48
CA GLY A 93 -4.64 -18.99 3.20
C GLY A 93 -3.67 -19.56 4.22
N LEU A 94 -3.60 -20.89 4.29
CA LEU A 94 -2.90 -21.61 5.36
C LEU A 94 -1.41 -21.27 5.46
N ASP A 95 -0.72 -21.10 4.33
CA ASP A 95 0.72 -20.85 4.33
C ASP A 95 1.07 -19.45 4.85
N ILE A 96 0.30 -18.44 4.45
CA ILE A 96 0.43 -17.06 4.95
C ILE A 96 0.09 -17.02 6.44
N ALA A 97 -1.03 -17.61 6.84
CA ALA A 97 -1.48 -17.66 8.24
C ALA A 97 -0.44 -18.33 9.15
N GLN A 98 0.07 -19.51 8.76
CA GLN A 98 1.09 -20.22 9.54
C GLN A 98 2.38 -19.40 9.68
N ARG A 99 2.83 -18.74 8.60
CA ARG A 99 4.03 -17.92 8.67
C ARG A 99 3.83 -16.68 9.52
N ALA A 100 2.72 -15.97 9.36
CA ALA A 100 2.37 -14.77 10.12
C ALA A 100 2.28 -15.03 11.64
N ARG A 101 1.79 -16.21 12.05
CA ARG A 101 1.77 -16.63 13.47
C ARG A 101 3.18 -16.82 14.05
N LEU A 102 4.14 -17.27 13.24
CA LEU A 102 5.52 -17.56 13.68
C LEU A 102 6.44 -16.34 13.57
N ASP A 103 6.13 -15.40 12.68
CA ASP A 103 6.95 -14.23 12.38
C ASP A 103 6.06 -12.97 12.35
N PRO A 104 5.89 -12.27 13.48
CA PRO A 104 5.07 -11.06 13.55
C PRO A 104 5.52 -9.98 12.55
N LEU A 105 6.82 -9.89 12.27
CA LEU A 105 7.34 -8.94 11.29
C LEU A 105 6.96 -9.33 9.85
N PHE A 106 6.77 -10.62 9.57
CA PHE A 106 6.17 -11.07 8.31
C PHE A 106 4.71 -10.67 8.20
N ARG A 107 3.92 -10.82 9.26
CA ARG A 107 2.52 -10.35 9.28
C ARG A 107 2.45 -8.87 8.91
N ASP A 108 3.27 -8.04 9.54
CA ASP A 108 3.30 -6.61 9.28
C ASP A 108 3.82 -6.27 7.87
N THR A 109 4.75 -7.09 7.34
CA THR A 109 5.17 -7.00 5.93
C THR A 109 4.00 -7.24 4.97
N VAL A 110 3.14 -8.22 5.24
CA VAL A 110 1.96 -8.51 4.40
C VAL A 110 1.03 -7.31 4.37
N VAL A 111 0.69 -6.76 5.54
CA VAL A 111 -0.21 -5.59 5.64
C VAL A 111 0.42 -4.38 4.95
N TYR A 112 1.68 -4.07 5.25
CA TYR A 112 2.41 -2.96 4.64
C TYR A 112 2.43 -3.04 3.12
N LEU A 113 2.87 -4.17 2.54
CA LEU A 113 2.97 -4.31 1.09
C LEU A 113 1.59 -4.31 0.41
N THR A 114 0.55 -4.77 1.10
CA THR A 114 -0.83 -4.63 0.63
C THR A 114 -1.24 -3.16 0.54
N CYS A 115 -0.96 -2.36 1.57
CA CYS A 115 -1.18 -0.91 1.52
C CYS A 115 -0.41 -0.26 0.36
N VAL A 116 0.88 -0.62 0.16
CA VAL A 116 1.68 -0.05 -0.94
C VAL A 116 1.08 -0.42 -2.30
N HIS A 117 0.65 -1.67 -2.50
CA HIS A 117 0.03 -2.14 -3.74
C HIS A 117 -1.25 -1.37 -4.08
N GLU A 118 -2.21 -1.32 -3.15
CA GLU A 118 -3.50 -0.66 -3.39
C GLU A 118 -3.34 0.86 -3.56
N LEU A 119 -2.38 1.47 -2.86
CA LEU A 119 -2.01 2.87 -3.12
C LEU A 119 -1.41 3.05 -4.51
N GLY A 120 -0.66 2.09 -5.04
CA GLY A 120 -0.19 2.12 -6.42
C GLY A 120 -1.33 2.21 -7.42
N HIS A 121 -2.42 1.46 -7.20
CA HIS A 121 -3.66 1.62 -7.96
C HIS A 121 -4.27 3.01 -7.80
N ALA A 122 -4.28 3.59 -6.59
CA ALA A 122 -4.80 4.94 -6.35
C ALA A 122 -4.02 6.00 -7.16
N PHE A 123 -2.72 5.76 -7.34
CA PHE A 123 -1.85 6.56 -8.19
C PHE A 123 -1.94 6.23 -9.69
N GLY A 124 -2.76 5.25 -10.08
CA GLY A 124 -3.05 4.89 -11.46
C GLY A 124 -2.13 3.82 -12.06
N LEU A 125 -1.35 3.12 -11.24
CA LEU A 125 -0.50 2.05 -11.74
C LEU A 125 -1.35 0.79 -12.01
N PRO A 126 -1.23 0.17 -13.19
CA PRO A 126 -1.88 -1.10 -13.48
C PRO A 126 -1.09 -2.26 -12.87
N HIS A 127 -1.73 -3.42 -12.77
CA HIS A 127 -1.04 -4.67 -12.45
C HIS A 127 0.07 -4.98 -13.45
N THR A 128 1.12 -5.66 -12.98
CA THR A 128 2.18 -6.24 -13.82
C THR A 128 2.29 -7.75 -13.62
N GLY A 129 2.94 -8.43 -14.56
CA GLY A 129 3.31 -9.85 -14.43
C GLY A 129 4.75 -10.06 -13.93
N ALA A 130 5.47 -8.98 -13.61
CA ALA A 130 6.86 -9.07 -13.16
C ALA A 130 6.89 -9.30 -11.65
N PHE A 131 7.42 -10.47 -11.24
CA PHE A 131 7.39 -10.87 -9.85
C PHE A 131 8.03 -9.85 -8.92
N SER A 132 9.03 -9.09 -9.35
CA SER A 132 9.72 -8.05 -8.56
C SER A 132 8.89 -6.82 -8.23
N ASP A 133 7.83 -6.56 -9.00
CA ASP A 133 7.12 -5.30 -8.96
C ASP A 133 6.11 -5.30 -7.81
N ILE A 134 5.94 -4.16 -7.13
CA ILE A 134 4.91 -4.05 -6.08
C ILE A 134 3.51 -4.24 -6.67
N MET A 135 3.33 -3.88 -7.95
CA MET A 135 2.07 -4.06 -8.68
C MET A 135 1.91 -5.45 -9.29
N TYR A 136 2.74 -6.44 -8.91
CA TYR A 136 2.57 -7.82 -9.36
C TYR A 136 1.18 -8.35 -9.03
N THR A 137 0.50 -8.95 -10.00
CA THR A 137 -0.77 -9.62 -9.77
C THR A 137 -0.62 -11.13 -9.61
N PHE A 138 -1.27 -11.66 -8.58
CA PHE A 138 -1.31 -13.10 -8.31
C PHE A 138 -2.17 -13.89 -9.31
N GLN A 139 -2.86 -13.22 -10.24
CA GLN A 139 -3.63 -13.90 -11.30
C GLN A 139 -2.75 -14.76 -12.23
N TYR A 140 -1.44 -14.47 -12.29
CA TYR A 140 -0.47 -15.29 -13.03
C TYR A 140 0.05 -16.50 -12.24
N GLY A 141 -0.51 -16.75 -11.04
CA GLY A 141 0.00 -17.73 -10.09
C GLY A 141 1.22 -17.20 -9.31
N GLY A 142 1.95 -18.11 -8.66
CA GLY A 142 3.16 -17.79 -7.93
C GLY A 142 3.12 -18.18 -6.46
N ASP A 143 4.27 -18.02 -5.81
CA ASP A 143 4.43 -18.28 -4.39
C ASP A 143 4.18 -16.97 -3.61
N PHE A 144 2.99 -16.86 -3.02
CA PHE A 144 2.56 -15.71 -2.22
C PHE A 144 3.46 -15.50 -1.01
N VAL A 145 3.91 -16.59 -0.37
CA VAL A 145 4.84 -16.49 0.76
C VAL A 145 6.16 -15.90 0.27
N ALA A 146 6.71 -16.42 -0.83
CA ALA A 146 7.95 -15.90 -1.42
C ALA A 146 7.82 -14.42 -1.82
N TYR A 147 6.65 -14.00 -2.32
CA TYR A 147 6.39 -12.61 -2.70
C TYR A 147 6.63 -11.65 -1.53
N PHE A 148 6.04 -11.93 -0.36
CA PHE A 148 6.20 -11.11 0.84
C PHE A 148 7.56 -11.33 1.51
N MET A 149 8.06 -12.57 1.49
CA MET A 149 9.34 -12.92 2.11
C MET A 149 10.51 -12.13 1.52
N ARG A 150 10.48 -11.80 0.22
CA ARG A 150 11.56 -11.01 -0.41
C ARG A 150 11.84 -9.69 0.33
N PHE A 151 10.79 -9.04 0.83
CA PHE A 151 10.89 -7.75 1.49
C PHE A 151 11.19 -7.99 2.95
N ARG A 152 10.49 -8.94 3.57
CA ARG A 152 10.73 -9.36 4.95
C ARG A 152 12.19 -9.73 5.21
N GLU A 153 12.89 -10.37 4.27
CA GLU A 153 14.30 -10.77 4.37
C GLU A 153 15.28 -9.57 4.38
N GLN A 154 14.82 -8.38 3.99
CA GLN A 154 15.60 -7.15 4.06
C GLN A 154 15.49 -6.47 5.45
N LEU A 155 14.63 -6.98 6.33
CA LEU A 155 14.28 -6.35 7.61
C LEU A 155 14.90 -7.10 8.78
N GLU A 156 15.61 -6.38 9.64
CA GLU A 156 16.09 -6.89 10.94
C GLU A 156 15.11 -6.54 12.06
N ALA A 157 14.47 -5.36 11.97
CA ALA A 157 13.54 -4.82 12.94
C ALA A 157 12.32 -4.17 12.27
N TRP A 158 11.26 -3.97 13.06
CA TRP A 158 10.00 -3.40 12.57
C TRP A 158 10.14 -2.01 11.92
N ASN A 159 11.00 -1.15 12.49
CA ASN A 159 11.26 0.18 11.95
C ASN A 159 11.97 0.15 10.58
N ASP A 160 12.57 -0.97 10.18
CA ASP A 160 13.21 -1.09 8.87
C ASP A 160 12.17 -1.06 7.74
N ILE A 161 10.91 -1.41 8.01
CA ILE A 161 9.81 -1.33 7.03
C ILE A 161 9.72 0.08 6.43
N ARG A 162 9.87 1.13 7.26
CA ARG A 162 9.82 2.52 6.81
C ARG A 162 10.98 2.89 5.88
N MET A 163 12.13 2.24 6.06
CA MET A 163 13.40 2.61 5.44
C MET A 163 13.70 1.82 4.19
N ALA A 164 13.29 0.55 4.14
CA ALA A 164 13.45 -0.31 2.98
C ALA A 164 12.53 0.15 1.83
N SER A 165 13.03 0.05 0.59
CA SER A 165 12.21 0.37 -0.59
C SER A 165 11.35 -0.84 -0.96
N PRO A 166 10.01 -0.71 -1.04
CA PRO A 166 9.15 -1.77 -1.53
C PRO A 166 9.12 -1.86 -3.06
N PHE A 167 9.74 -0.91 -3.75
CA PHE A 167 9.60 -0.72 -5.19
C PHE A 167 10.74 -1.33 -5.99
N SER A 168 10.39 -1.92 -7.13
CA SER A 168 11.36 -2.20 -8.19
C SER A 168 11.74 -0.92 -8.96
N ASP A 169 12.75 -1.02 -9.82
CA ASP A 169 13.09 0.03 -10.78
C ASP A 169 11.92 0.31 -11.76
N SER A 170 11.15 -0.74 -12.12
CA SER A 170 9.99 -0.67 -13.01
C SER A 170 8.84 0.13 -12.40
N ASP A 171 8.51 -0.13 -11.14
CA ASP A 171 7.49 0.60 -10.39
C ASP A 171 7.85 2.08 -10.30
N SER A 172 9.11 2.35 -9.93
CA SER A 172 9.64 3.70 -9.77
C SER A 172 9.62 4.47 -11.09
N ALA A 173 9.99 3.82 -12.21
CA ALA A 173 9.96 4.41 -13.53
C ALA A 173 8.52 4.72 -13.99
N THR A 174 7.59 3.79 -13.78
CA THR A 174 6.18 3.96 -14.13
C THR A 174 5.55 5.10 -13.34
N PHE A 175 5.81 5.16 -12.03
CA PHE A 175 5.30 6.23 -11.19
C PHE A 175 5.82 7.61 -11.63
N LYS A 176 7.13 7.73 -11.88
CA LYS A 176 7.74 8.98 -12.37
C LYS A 176 7.25 9.39 -13.76
N PHE A 177 6.85 8.43 -14.59
CA PHE A 177 6.23 8.73 -15.89
C PHE A 177 4.82 9.33 -15.72
N LEU A 178 4.03 8.84 -14.76
CA LEU A 178 2.70 9.36 -14.44
C LEU A 178 2.74 10.72 -13.75
N TYR A 179 3.77 10.94 -12.93
CA TYR A 179 3.98 12.15 -12.14
C TYR A 179 5.35 12.77 -12.47
N PRO A 180 5.53 13.27 -13.71
CA PRO A 180 6.79 13.87 -14.10
C PRO A 180 7.04 15.09 -13.23
N GLN A 181 8.30 15.31 -12.89
CA GLN A 181 8.69 16.57 -12.27
C GLN A 181 8.31 17.71 -13.22
N SER A 182 7.56 18.68 -12.72
CA SER A 182 7.41 19.96 -13.39
C SER A 182 8.81 20.56 -13.53
N GLY A 183 9.40 20.43 -14.72
CA GLY A 183 10.71 20.98 -15.02
C GLY A 183 10.72 22.45 -14.66
N GLY A 184 11.59 22.83 -13.72
CA GLY A 184 12.02 24.21 -13.61
C GLY A 184 12.57 24.63 -14.98
N SER A 185 11.94 25.67 -15.51
CA SER A 185 12.30 26.49 -16.67
C SER A 185 13.74 26.37 -17.16
#